data_AF-A0A4Q1UCE3-F1
#
_entry.id   AF-A0A4Q1UCE3-F1
#
_cell.length_a   1.000
_cell.length_b   1.000
_cell.length_c   1.000
_cell.angle_alpha   90.00
_cell.angle_beta   90.00
_cell.angle_gamma   90.00
#
_symmetry.space_group_name_H-M   'P 1'
#
loop_
_entity.id
_entity.type
_entity.pdbx_description
1 polymer ?
#
loop_
_entity_poly.entity_id
_entity_poly.type
_entity_poly.pdbx_seq_one_letter_code
_entity_poly.pdbx_strand_id
1 'polypeptide(L)'
;MSDTKAERQQKDLVFEYELDAPPEKVWRAVSIPAFREKWLPKQELAEAEPVSTAPGEEISYRMRDDEPPFLESIVTFQVRPDANGGTILTIVHGLTDTRLAPQMPPAANSNAPWMMLAA
;
A
#
# COMPACT_ATOMS: atom_id res chain seq x y z
N MET A 1 -25.89 -10.74 7.47
CA MET A 1 -25.26 -10.57 6.16
C MET A 1 -24.12 -9.58 6.35
N SER A 2 -22.90 -10.08 6.58
CA SER A 2 -21.73 -9.24 6.84
C SER A 2 -20.55 -9.87 6.12
N ASP A 3 -20.56 -9.79 4.80
CA ASP A 3 -19.50 -10.33 3.95
C ASP A 3 -19.24 -9.35 2.82
N THR A 4 -18.51 -8.27 3.11
CA THR A 4 -17.94 -7.37 2.09
C THR A 4 -16.70 -6.62 2.60
N LYS A 5 -15.94 -7.20 3.53
CA LYS A 5 -14.65 -6.64 3.97
C LYS A 5 -13.45 -7.55 3.68
N ALA A 6 -13.68 -8.83 3.40
CA ALA A 6 -12.61 -9.84 3.29
C ALA A 6 -11.86 -9.86 1.95
N GLU A 7 -12.39 -9.30 0.86
CA GLU A 7 -11.73 -9.41 -0.46
C GLU A 7 -10.68 -8.31 -0.74
N ARG A 8 -10.71 -7.16 -0.04
CA ARG A 8 -9.62 -6.18 -0.15
C ARG A 8 -8.40 -6.56 0.69
N GLN A 9 -8.58 -7.38 1.71
CA GLN A 9 -7.57 -7.66 2.73
C GLN A 9 -6.46 -8.61 2.26
N GLN A 10 -6.60 -9.30 1.12
CA GLN A 10 -5.59 -10.26 0.65
C GLN A 10 -4.40 -9.65 -0.08
N LYS A 11 -4.37 -8.33 -0.34
CA LYS A 11 -3.27 -7.67 -1.07
C LYS A 11 -2.55 -6.56 -0.31
N ASP A 12 -3.03 -6.21 0.89
CA ASP A 12 -2.42 -5.19 1.72
C ASP A 12 -1.48 -5.86 2.73
N LEU A 13 -0.18 -5.59 2.60
CA LEU A 13 0.83 -6.01 3.56
C LEU A 13 0.82 -5.02 4.73
N VAL A 14 0.48 -5.50 5.92
CA VAL A 14 0.47 -4.68 7.14
C VAL A 14 1.68 -5.02 8.00
N PHE A 15 2.48 -4.02 8.31
CA PHE A 15 3.62 -4.13 9.21
C PHE A 15 3.40 -3.22 10.41
N GLU A 16 3.62 -3.71 11.61
CA GLU A 16 3.48 -2.95 12.84
C GLU A 16 4.82 -2.95 13.58
N TYR A 17 5.28 -1.76 13.99
CA TYR A 17 6.57 -1.57 14.65
C TYR A 17 6.41 -0.68 15.87
N GLU A 18 7.01 -1.10 16.98
CA GLU A 18 7.11 -0.30 18.20
C GLU A 18 8.44 0.47 18.18
N LEU A 19 8.37 1.79 18.33
CA LEU A 19 9.51 2.69 18.33
C LEU A 19 9.62 3.40 19.69
N ASP A 20 10.81 3.37 20.27
CA ASP A 20 11.17 4.13 21.49
C ASP A 20 11.42 5.61 21.14
N ALA A 21 10.42 6.24 20.54
CA ALA A 21 10.46 7.64 20.15
C ALA A 21 9.06 8.23 20.31
N PRO A 22 8.94 9.54 20.63
CA PRO A 22 7.65 10.19 20.67
C PRO A 22 7.02 10.28 19.27
N PRO A 23 5.68 10.24 19.17
CA PRO A 23 4.98 10.19 17.89
C PRO A 23 5.27 11.40 17.00
N GLU A 24 5.53 12.57 17.60
CA GLU A 24 5.93 13.77 16.86
C GLU A 24 7.26 13.59 16.10
N LYS A 25 8.22 12.85 16.68
CA LYS A 25 9.51 12.59 16.05
C LYS A 25 9.37 11.61 14.89
N VAL A 26 8.56 10.57 15.07
CA VAL A 26 8.24 9.60 14.01
C VAL A 26 7.46 10.29 12.90
N TRP A 27 6.46 11.10 13.23
CA TRP A 27 5.71 11.91 12.29
C TRP A 27 6.60 12.80 11.44
N ARG A 28 7.55 13.52 12.07
CA ARG A 28 8.53 14.34 11.35
C ARG A 28 9.43 13.51 10.42
N ALA A 29 9.76 12.27 10.79
CA ALA A 29 10.57 11.40 9.96
C ALA A 29 9.86 10.91 8.69
N VAL A 30 8.53 10.73 8.75
CA VAL A 30 7.71 10.32 7.58
C VAL A 30 7.21 11.52 6.78
N SER A 31 6.86 12.64 7.43
CA SER A 31 6.21 13.79 6.79
C SER A 31 7.21 14.78 6.17
N ILE A 32 8.40 14.96 6.76
CA ILE A 32 9.39 15.92 6.24
C ILE A 32 10.26 15.22 5.20
N PRO A 33 10.28 15.68 3.93
CA PRO A 33 11.04 15.04 2.86
C PRO A 33 12.54 14.89 3.19
N ALA A 34 13.16 15.91 3.78
CA ALA A 34 14.58 15.88 4.13
C ALA A 34 14.96 14.83 5.20
N PHE A 35 14.02 14.40 6.04
CA PHE A 35 14.24 13.28 6.97
C PHE A 35 13.86 11.95 6.33
N ARG A 36 12.75 11.93 5.59
CA ARG A 36 12.27 10.75 4.86
C ARG A 36 13.33 10.24 3.89
N GLU A 37 13.95 11.10 3.09
CA GLU A 37 14.97 10.74 2.09
C GLU A 37 16.19 10.00 2.67
N LYS A 38 16.43 10.08 3.99
CA LYS A 38 17.53 9.36 4.64
C LYS A 38 17.30 7.84 4.73
N TRP A 39 16.04 7.40 4.70
CA TRP A 39 15.66 6.00 4.88
C TRP A 39 14.69 5.51 3.81
N LEU A 40 13.95 6.41 3.17
CA LEU A 40 13.08 6.16 2.04
C LEU A 40 13.44 7.12 0.88
N PRO A 41 14.31 6.68 -0.04
CA PRO A 41 14.74 7.50 -1.17
C PRO A 41 13.55 7.91 -2.03
N LYS A 42 13.61 9.12 -2.60
CA LYS A 42 12.58 9.63 -3.52
C LYS A 42 12.40 8.80 -4.80
N GLN A 43 13.38 7.97 -5.15
CA GLN A 43 13.35 7.15 -6.36
C GLN A 43 12.34 5.99 -6.23
N GLU A 44 12.15 5.49 -5.02
CA GLU A 44 11.15 4.47 -4.67
C GLU A 44 9.71 5.02 -4.69
N LEU A 45 9.57 6.34 -4.81
CA LEU A 45 8.30 7.03 -4.80
C LEU A 45 7.93 7.46 -6.20
N ALA A 46 6.69 7.19 -6.59
CA ALA A 46 6.16 7.70 -7.85
C ALA A 46 6.12 9.24 -7.82
N GLU A 47 5.75 9.80 -6.67
CA GLU A 47 5.62 11.23 -6.44
C GLU A 47 6.22 11.60 -5.06
N ALA A 48 6.92 12.73 -5.00
CA ALA A 48 7.52 13.18 -3.74
C ALA A 48 6.45 13.62 -2.72
N GLU A 49 5.30 14.09 -3.22
CA GLU A 49 4.17 14.55 -2.41
C GLU A 49 3.30 13.38 -1.94
N PRO A 50 2.76 13.44 -0.71
CA PRO A 50 1.83 12.44 -0.22
C PRO A 50 0.48 12.51 -0.95
N VAL A 51 -0.12 11.35 -1.18
CA VAL A 51 -1.49 11.21 -1.73
C VAL A 51 -2.53 11.71 -0.73
N SER A 52 -2.29 11.46 0.56
CA SER A 52 -3.14 11.90 1.66
C SER A 52 -2.31 12.13 2.92
N THR A 53 -2.64 13.14 3.70
CA THR A 53 -1.98 13.49 4.97
C THR A 53 -3.05 13.85 5.99
N ALA A 54 -3.06 13.13 7.10
CA ALA A 54 -3.73 13.44 8.35
C ALA A 54 -2.65 13.77 9.40
N PRO A 55 -2.41 15.06 9.69
CA PRO A 55 -1.31 15.50 10.55
C PRO A 55 -1.25 14.79 11.90
N GLY A 56 -0.16 14.06 12.15
CA GLY A 56 0.08 13.37 13.42
C GLY A 56 -0.58 12.00 13.55
N GLU A 57 -1.35 11.55 12.54
CA GLU A 57 -2.08 10.28 12.57
C GLU A 57 -1.70 9.39 11.39
N GLU A 58 -1.76 9.89 10.16
CA GLU A 58 -1.58 9.07 8.96
C GLU A 58 -1.02 9.84 7.78
N ILE A 59 -0.11 9.25 7.01
CA ILE A 59 0.36 9.79 5.73
C ILE A 59 0.47 8.68 4.69
N SER A 60 -0.07 8.91 3.50
CA SER A 60 -0.08 7.95 2.39
C SER A 60 0.81 8.44 1.26
N TYR A 61 1.69 7.57 0.77
CA TYR A 61 2.59 7.83 -0.34
C TYR A 61 2.34 6.86 -1.48
N ARG A 62 2.51 7.34 -2.71
CA ARG A 62 2.51 6.50 -3.91
C ARG A 62 3.93 6.03 -4.18
N MET A 63 4.15 4.73 -4.12
CA MET A 63 5.41 4.08 -4.45
C MET A 63 5.32 3.44 -5.82
N ARG A 64 6.46 3.34 -6.49
CA ARG A 64 6.58 2.73 -7.81
C ARG A 64 7.85 1.92 -7.87
N ASP A 65 7.74 0.68 -8.33
CA ASP A 65 8.91 -0.17 -8.56
C ASP A 65 9.77 0.39 -9.71
N ASP A 66 11.09 0.30 -9.55
CA ASP A 66 12.09 0.69 -10.56
C ASP A 66 12.24 -0.37 -11.68
N GLU A 67 11.67 -1.57 -11.52
CA GLU A 67 11.71 -2.64 -12.51
C GLU A 67 10.39 -2.74 -13.31
N PRO A 68 10.44 -2.97 -14.64
CA PRO A 68 9.25 -3.33 -15.42
C PRO A 68 8.53 -4.54 -14.77
N PRO A 69 7.20 -4.49 -14.60
CA PRO A 69 6.22 -3.63 -15.26
C PRO A 69 5.95 -2.27 -14.56
N PHE A 70 6.84 -1.83 -13.68
CA PHE A 70 6.77 -0.58 -12.91
C PHE A 70 5.47 -0.48 -12.12
N LEU A 71 5.24 -1.47 -11.25
CA LEU A 71 4.02 -1.55 -10.45
C LEU A 71 3.92 -0.35 -9.52
N GLU A 72 2.69 0.15 -9.35
CA GLU A 72 2.40 1.22 -8.41
C GLU A 72 1.69 0.67 -7.17
N SER A 73 2.11 1.16 -6.01
CA SER A 73 1.53 0.82 -4.72
C SER A 73 1.26 2.06 -3.88
N ILE A 74 0.36 1.93 -2.92
CA ILE A 74 0.06 2.97 -1.94
C ILE A 74 0.55 2.46 -0.60
N VAL A 75 1.48 3.19 -0.01
CA VAL A 75 2.02 2.91 1.32
C VAL A 75 1.52 3.95 2.29
N THR A 76 0.73 3.50 3.26
CA THR A 76 0.13 4.32 4.30
C THR A 76 0.87 4.10 5.61
N PHE A 77 1.49 5.15 6.13
CA PHE A 77 2.17 5.18 7.42
C PHE A 77 1.23 5.78 8.46
N GLN A 78 0.83 4.99 9.44
CA GLN A 78 0.01 5.40 10.58
C GLN A 78 0.88 5.49 11.82
N VAL A 79 0.76 6.59 12.55
CA VAL A 79 1.53 6.88 13.75
C VAL A 79 0.56 6.95 14.92
N ARG A 80 0.74 6.08 15.91
CA ARG A 80 -0.08 6.07 17.13
C ARG A 80 0.80 6.13 18.37
N PRO A 81 0.38 6.83 19.43
CA PRO A 81 1.10 6.80 20.70
C PRO A 81 1.01 5.41 21.34
N ASP A 82 2.13 4.92 21.86
CA ASP A 82 2.18 3.71 22.68
C ASP A 82 1.90 4.02 24.17
N ALA A 83 1.50 3.01 24.94
CA ALA A 83 1.25 3.10 26.38
C ALA A 83 2.51 3.52 27.18
N ASN A 84 3.71 3.23 26.69
CA ASN A 84 4.97 3.58 27.36
C ASN A 84 5.55 4.95 26.94
N GLY A 85 4.79 5.75 26.18
CA GLY A 85 5.28 7.03 25.62
C GLY A 85 6.14 6.87 24.37
N GLY A 86 6.23 5.65 23.83
CA GLY A 86 6.76 5.36 22.51
C GLY A 86 5.72 5.59 21.40
N THR A 87 5.98 5.02 20.24
CA THR A 87 5.12 5.12 19.06
C THR A 87 4.93 3.76 18.43
N ILE A 88 3.69 3.43 18.10
CA ILE A 88 3.34 2.33 17.21
C ILE A 88 3.24 2.89 15.80
N LEU A 89 4.17 2.48 14.94
CA LEU A 89 4.16 2.79 13.51
C LEU A 89 3.56 1.60 12.76
N THR A 90 2.39 1.80 12.17
CA THR A 90 1.74 0.82 11.30
C THR A 90 1.94 1.23 9.85
N ILE A 91 2.54 0.36 9.04
CA ILE A 91 2.80 0.57 7.62
C ILE A 91 1.89 -0.38 6.85
N VAL A 92 0.94 0.17 6.11
CA VAL A 92 0.02 -0.58 5.25
C VAL A 92 0.47 -0.37 3.81
N HIS A 93 0.97 -1.42 3.17
CA HIS A 93 1.40 -1.42 1.78
C HIS A 93 0.35 -2.13 0.93
N GLY A 94 -0.43 -1.37 0.17
CA GLY A 94 -1.42 -1.88 -0.77
C GLY A 94 -1.01 -1.76 -2.22
N LEU A 95 -0.99 -2.88 -2.94
CA LEU A 95 -0.80 -2.89 -4.40
C LEU A 95 -2.05 -2.34 -5.10
N THR A 96 -1.88 -1.22 -5.79
CA THR A 96 -2.98 -0.56 -6.54
C THR A 96 -3.05 -1.03 -7.99
N ASP A 97 -2.05 -1.77 -8.47
CA ASP A 97 -1.99 -2.18 -9.87
C ASP A 97 -3.17 -3.13 -10.24
N THR A 98 -3.98 -2.65 -11.18
CA THR A 98 -5.18 -3.32 -11.69
C THR A 98 -4.86 -4.56 -12.54
N ARG A 99 -3.62 -4.72 -13.03
CA ARG A 99 -3.18 -5.92 -13.78
C ARG A 99 -3.07 -7.13 -12.87
N LEU A 100 -2.85 -6.90 -11.57
CA LEU A 100 -2.87 -7.96 -10.55
C LEU A 100 -4.28 -8.26 -10.04
N ALA A 101 -5.31 -7.51 -10.45
CA ALA A 101 -6.69 -7.84 -10.10
C ALA A 101 -6.97 -9.31 -10.46
N PRO A 102 -7.57 -10.10 -9.55
CA PRO A 102 -7.92 -11.48 -9.86
C PRO A 102 -8.70 -11.45 -11.17
N GLN A 103 -8.13 -12.06 -12.22
CA GLN A 103 -8.83 -12.30 -13.46
C GLN A 103 -9.92 -13.30 -13.08
N MET A 104 -11.08 -12.82 -12.60
CA MET A 104 -12.24 -13.68 -12.43
C MET A 104 -12.50 -14.25 -13.82
N PRO A 105 -12.30 -15.56 -14.06
CA PRO A 105 -12.65 -16.11 -15.36
C PRO A 105 -14.14 -15.79 -15.57
N PRO A 106 -14.52 -15.31 -16.77
CA PRO A 106 -15.93 -15.14 -17.08
C PRO A 106 -16.63 -16.47 -16.80
N ALA A 107 -17.83 -16.40 -16.20
CA ALA A 107 -18.59 -17.59 -15.85
C ALA A 107 -18.60 -18.58 -17.02
N ALA A 108 -18.21 -19.83 -16.74
CA ALA A 108 -18.05 -20.90 -17.73
C ALA A 108 -19.37 -21.37 -18.37
N ASN A 109 -20.45 -20.59 -18.26
CA ASN A 109 -21.75 -20.86 -18.87
C ASN A 109 -21.94 -20.15 -20.22
N SER A 110 -20.91 -19.51 -20.77
CA SER A 110 -20.91 -19.10 -22.17
C SER A 110 -20.78 -20.33 -23.07
N ASN A 111 -21.91 -20.84 -23.54
CA ASN A 111 -22.02 -21.79 -24.65
C ASN A 111 -21.51 -21.15 -25.96
N ALA A 112 -20.20 -20.95 -26.09
CA ALA A 112 -19.59 -20.63 -27.37
C ALA A 112 -19.36 -21.94 -28.15
N PRO A 113 -19.86 -22.07 -29.39
CA PRO A 113 -19.67 -23.29 -30.16
C PRO A 113 -18.19 -23.42 -30.58
N TRP A 114 -17.56 -24.55 -30.26
CA TRP A 114 -16.23 -24.91 -30.74
C TRP A 114 -16.24 -25.06 -32.26
N MET A 115 -15.49 -24.21 -32.98
CA MET A 115 -15.12 -24.46 -34.36
C MET A 115 -13.99 -25.49 -34.40
N MET A 116 -14.30 -26.71 -34.84
CA MET A 116 -13.30 -27.73 -35.19
C MET A 116 -12.60 -27.33 -36.50
N LEU A 117 -11.28 -27.18 -36.49
CA LEU A 117 -10.48 -27.15 -37.71
C LEU A 117 -10.15 -28.59 -38.09
N ALA A 118 -10.69 -29.06 -39.21
CA ALA A 118 -10.32 -30.33 -39.81
C ALA A 118 -8.92 -30.23 -40.45
N ALA A 119 -8.15 -31.30 -40.31
CA ALA A 119 -6.81 -31.48 -40.89
C ALA A 119 -6.86 -31.75 -42.41
#